data_AF-A0A4Z0MP75-F1
#
_entry.id   AF-A0A4Z0MP75-F1
#
_cell.length_a   1.000
_cell.length_b   1.000
_cell.length_c   1.000
_cell.angle_alpha   90.00
_cell.angle_beta   90.00
_cell.angle_gamma   90.00
#
_symmetry.space_group_name_H-M   'P 1'
#
loop_
_entity.id
_entity.type
_entity.pdbx_description
1 polymer ?
#
loop_
_entity_poly.entity_id
_entity_poly.type
_entity_poly.pdbx_seq_one_letter_code
_entity_poly.pdbx_strand_id
1 'polypeptide(L)'
;MQLGKLTLQNPVCLAAAPWQLDGIGYERLGGIFTRTVTMEPKPGLYEEGIWQVADQTLLNATNMRTESAEILVQEHLPNLRRYGVPVFVSITAPGIPGFRKIARFLAREAGDLIAGVEVYIAQPDTGKGEELNAKFVREATQAVRNELGPEAAVIVKLPPWPEHIRGLALGAQAGGADALAATNLLKGLHLPDDATAAPVAGGLSGEALRPVALRCVWELAHDENITLPIFGTGGVFTASHVTDYLRCGASAVQVASGEWLEPGLAARLSAECGHLMPEPLQARP
;
A
#
# COMPACT_ATOMS: atom_id res chain seq x y z
N MET A 1 -7.07 14.19 11.19
CA MET A 1 -7.75 12.93 11.59
C MET A 1 -6.77 12.02 12.31
N GLN A 2 -7.23 11.32 13.35
CA GLN A 2 -6.41 10.39 14.14
C GLN A 2 -6.79 8.94 13.77
N LEU A 3 -5.82 8.15 13.31
CA LEU A 3 -5.98 6.73 12.96
C LEU A 3 -5.03 5.88 13.81
N GLY A 4 -5.48 5.48 15.00
CA GLY A 4 -4.60 4.85 15.98
C GLY A 4 -3.49 5.83 16.38
N LYS A 5 -2.23 5.50 16.06
CA LYS A 5 -1.07 6.38 16.29
C LYS A 5 -0.80 7.36 15.14
N LEU A 6 -1.46 7.20 14.00
CA LEU A 6 -1.25 8.02 12.81
C LEU A 6 -2.07 9.30 12.87
N THR A 7 -1.43 10.43 12.57
CA THR A 7 -2.13 11.69 12.33
C THR A 7 -2.04 12.03 10.85
N LEU A 8 -3.19 12.08 10.16
CA LEU A 8 -3.27 12.50 8.76
C LEU A 8 -4.07 13.79 8.67
N GLN A 9 -3.73 14.69 7.75
CA GLN A 9 -4.51 15.92 7.56
C GLN A 9 -5.86 15.68 6.86
N ASN A 10 -5.95 14.64 6.02
CA ASN A 10 -7.17 14.18 5.35
C ASN A 10 -7.01 12.69 4.97
N PRO A 11 -8.02 12.01 4.39
CA PRO A 11 -8.01 10.57 4.23
C PRO A 11 -7.34 10.13 2.94
N VAL A 12 -7.00 11.06 2.03
CA VAL A 12 -6.49 10.72 0.70
C VAL A 12 -4.96 10.65 0.75
N CYS A 13 -4.44 9.45 0.57
CA CYS A 13 -3.01 9.16 0.54
C CYS A 13 -2.58 8.72 -0.86
N LEU A 14 -1.30 8.88 -1.14
CA LEU A 14 -0.69 8.29 -2.33
C LEU A 14 -0.19 6.87 -1.99
N ALA A 15 -0.55 5.87 -2.79
CA ALA A 15 -0.05 4.49 -2.67
C ALA A 15 1.12 4.26 -3.62
N ALA A 16 2.15 3.55 -3.14
CA ALA A 16 3.26 3.05 -3.95
C ALA A 16 3.81 4.12 -4.92
N ALA A 17 3.99 5.34 -4.39
CA ALA A 17 4.36 6.54 -5.11
C ALA A 17 5.59 6.29 -6.02
N PRO A 18 5.52 6.67 -7.31
CA PRO A 18 6.73 6.75 -8.11
C PRO A 18 7.70 7.73 -7.46
N TRP A 19 9.00 7.52 -7.63
CA TRP A 19 10.02 8.41 -7.06
C TRP A 19 9.89 9.84 -7.58
N GLN A 20 9.54 9.93 -8.86
CA GLN A 20 9.26 11.17 -9.57
C GLN A 20 7.78 11.46 -9.44
N LEU A 21 7.48 12.44 -8.59
CA LEU A 21 6.16 12.97 -8.39
C LEU A 21 5.99 14.18 -9.31
N ASP A 22 5.48 13.93 -10.51
CA ASP A 22 5.40 14.91 -11.61
C ASP A 22 4.16 15.81 -11.54
N GLY A 23 3.21 15.49 -10.64
CA GLY A 23 2.04 16.31 -10.38
C GLY A 23 2.30 17.49 -9.45
N ILE A 24 1.21 18.16 -9.05
CA ILE A 24 1.24 19.28 -8.10
C ILE A 24 0.34 18.99 -6.91
N GLY A 25 0.64 19.58 -5.76
CA GLY A 25 -0.26 19.54 -4.61
C GLY A 25 -0.06 18.41 -3.62
N TYR A 26 1.05 17.67 -3.70
CA TYR A 26 1.32 16.55 -2.79
C TYR A 26 1.44 16.98 -1.33
N GLU A 27 1.71 18.26 -1.05
CA GLU A 27 1.65 18.86 0.30
C GLU A 27 0.25 18.83 0.92
N ARG A 28 -0.79 18.59 0.11
CA ARG A 28 -2.17 18.45 0.57
C ARG A 28 -2.54 17.02 0.92
N LEU A 29 -1.71 16.01 0.68
CA LEU A 29 -2.10 14.60 0.92
C LEU A 29 -2.13 14.25 2.41
N GLY A 30 -2.97 13.28 2.78
CA GLY A 30 -2.95 12.66 4.10
C GLY A 30 -1.61 11.98 4.43
N GLY A 31 -0.97 11.38 3.43
CA GLY A 31 0.35 10.78 3.51
C GLY A 31 0.82 10.22 2.18
N ILE A 32 2.12 9.94 2.09
CA ILE A 32 2.78 9.36 0.90
C ILE A 32 3.36 8.01 1.28
N PHE A 33 2.95 6.96 0.57
CA PHE A 33 3.54 5.63 0.67
C PHE A 33 4.49 5.45 -0.51
N THR A 34 5.78 5.19 -0.25
CA THR A 34 6.78 5.05 -1.30
C THR A 34 6.53 3.81 -2.15
N ARG A 35 7.14 3.74 -3.34
CA ARG A 35 7.32 2.47 -4.04
C ARG A 35 7.96 1.43 -3.12
N THR A 36 7.57 0.16 -3.30
CA THR A 36 8.07 -0.95 -2.49
C THR A 36 9.54 -1.24 -2.76
N VAL A 37 10.35 -1.26 -1.69
CA VAL A 37 11.81 -1.53 -1.74
C VAL A 37 12.20 -2.84 -1.06
N THR A 38 13.38 -3.35 -1.42
CA THR A 38 14.05 -4.50 -0.79
C THR A 38 15.51 -4.16 -0.48
N MET A 39 16.17 -4.98 0.36
CA MET A 39 17.63 -4.91 0.52
C MET A 39 18.37 -5.51 -0.67
N GLU A 40 17.77 -6.53 -1.30
CA GLU A 40 18.29 -7.17 -2.50
C GLU A 40 17.33 -6.90 -3.67
N PRO A 41 17.53 -5.83 -4.47
CA PRO A 41 16.64 -5.49 -5.59
C PRO A 41 16.74 -6.51 -6.73
N LYS A 42 15.63 -6.72 -7.43
CA LYS A 42 15.55 -7.59 -8.62
C LYS A 42 15.17 -6.76 -9.85
N PRO A 43 15.82 -6.93 -11.02
CA PRO A 43 15.61 -6.09 -12.20
C PRO A 43 14.23 -6.23 -12.88
N GLY A 44 13.36 -7.15 -12.44
CA GLY A 44 12.12 -7.48 -13.14
C GLY A 44 12.37 -8.28 -14.43
N LEU A 45 11.31 -8.79 -15.07
CA LEU A 45 11.41 -9.60 -16.29
C LEU A 45 11.16 -8.82 -17.59
N TYR A 46 10.42 -7.71 -17.53
CA TYR A 46 9.99 -6.96 -18.70
C TYR A 46 10.52 -5.52 -18.65
N GLU A 47 10.98 -5.01 -19.78
CA GLU A 47 11.36 -3.60 -19.94
C GLU A 47 10.14 -2.69 -19.78
N GLU A 48 9.00 -3.08 -20.38
CA GLU A 48 7.70 -2.44 -20.19
C GLU A 48 7.00 -2.98 -18.93
N GLY A 49 7.07 -2.21 -17.85
CA GLY A 49 6.64 -2.65 -16.53
C GLY A 49 5.14 -2.62 -16.27
N ILE A 50 4.37 -1.76 -16.94
CA ILE A 50 2.94 -1.54 -16.68
C ILE A 50 2.21 -1.38 -18.00
N TRP A 51 1.17 -2.19 -18.19
CA TRP A 51 0.35 -2.25 -19.41
C TRP A 51 -1.05 -1.73 -19.10
N GLN A 52 -1.58 -0.81 -19.90
CA GLN A 52 -3.00 -0.49 -19.84
C GLN A 52 -3.78 -1.51 -20.68
N VAL A 53 -4.56 -2.36 -20.02
CA VAL A 53 -5.23 -3.51 -20.67
C VAL A 53 -6.71 -3.28 -20.91
N ALA A 54 -7.29 -2.26 -20.27
CA ALA A 54 -8.62 -1.72 -20.54
C ALA A 54 -8.71 -0.28 -20.01
N ASP A 55 -9.87 0.36 -20.16
CA ASP A 55 -10.09 1.69 -19.58
C ASP A 55 -9.84 1.67 -18.06
N GLN A 56 -9.03 2.62 -17.60
CA GLN A 56 -8.57 2.75 -16.21
C GLN A 56 -8.08 1.45 -15.55
N THR A 57 -7.64 0.46 -16.33
CA THR A 57 -7.26 -0.87 -15.86
C THR A 57 -5.85 -1.19 -16.29
N LEU A 58 -4.99 -1.45 -15.32
CA LEU A 58 -3.56 -1.64 -15.55
C LEU A 58 -3.12 -3.03 -15.10
N LEU A 59 -2.23 -3.65 -15.87
CA LEU A 59 -1.52 -4.87 -15.53
C LEU A 59 -0.05 -4.54 -15.27
N ASN A 60 0.35 -4.63 -14.00
CA ASN A 60 1.73 -4.47 -13.59
C ASN A 60 2.51 -5.76 -13.86
N ALA A 61 3.23 -5.79 -14.99
CA ALA A 61 4.05 -6.90 -15.43
C ALA A 61 5.50 -6.81 -14.92
N THR A 62 5.84 -5.88 -14.02
CA THR A 62 7.23 -5.75 -13.53
C THR A 62 7.80 -7.00 -12.84
N ASN A 63 6.95 -7.99 -12.55
CA ASN A 63 7.30 -9.24 -11.87
C ASN A 63 8.10 -9.00 -10.57
N MET A 64 7.58 -8.13 -9.70
CA MET A 64 8.26 -7.71 -8.47
C MET A 64 9.63 -7.08 -8.74
N ARG A 65 9.74 -6.23 -9.76
CA ARG A 65 10.88 -5.30 -9.83
C ARG A 65 10.85 -4.44 -8.58
N THR A 66 11.75 -4.76 -7.66
CA THR A 66 11.94 -4.02 -6.42
C THR A 66 13.18 -3.17 -6.56
N GLU A 67 13.17 -2.07 -5.84
CA GLU A 67 14.26 -1.11 -5.86
C GLU A 67 15.00 -1.11 -4.53
N SER A 68 16.20 -0.54 -4.52
CA SER A 68 17.06 -0.56 -3.33
C SER A 68 16.51 0.35 -2.25
N ALA A 69 16.39 -0.18 -1.03
CA ALA A 69 16.11 0.63 0.15
C ALA A 69 17.21 1.68 0.40
N GLU A 70 18.46 1.40 0.03
CA GLU A 70 19.58 2.34 0.17
C GLU A 70 19.41 3.56 -0.74
N ILE A 71 19.07 3.32 -2.02
CA ILE A 71 18.81 4.39 -2.99
C ILE A 71 17.62 5.23 -2.55
N LEU A 72 16.53 4.60 -2.07
CA LEU A 72 15.39 5.32 -1.53
C LEU A 72 15.80 6.29 -0.41
N VAL A 73 16.53 5.81 0.60
CA VAL A 73 16.92 6.62 1.75
C VAL A 73 17.85 7.75 1.35
N GLN A 74 18.81 7.49 0.46
CA GLN A 74 19.84 8.47 0.08
C GLN A 74 19.35 9.51 -0.94
N GLU A 75 18.55 9.10 -1.91
CA GLU A 75 18.26 9.94 -3.10
C GLU A 75 16.81 10.44 -3.16
N HIS A 76 15.85 9.66 -2.67
CA HIS A 76 14.43 9.95 -2.89
C HIS A 76 13.73 10.49 -1.65
N LEU A 77 14.04 9.95 -0.48
CA LEU A 77 13.38 10.33 0.77
C LEU A 77 13.52 11.82 1.10
N PRO A 78 14.69 12.49 0.92
CA PRO A 78 14.80 13.93 1.12
C PRO A 78 13.81 14.75 0.26
N ASN A 79 13.59 14.32 -0.99
CA ASN A 79 12.66 14.97 -1.91
C ASN A 79 11.20 14.76 -1.49
N LEU A 80 10.84 13.57 -0.99
CA LEU A 80 9.48 13.31 -0.52
C LEU A 80 9.16 14.11 0.76
N ARG A 81 10.13 14.31 1.64
CA ARG A 81 9.91 15.08 2.89
C ARG A 81 9.57 16.55 2.65
N ARG A 82 9.96 17.13 1.51
CA ARG A 82 9.69 18.55 1.18
C ARG A 82 8.20 18.89 1.17
N TYR A 83 7.33 17.89 0.98
CA TYR A 83 5.88 18.08 0.97
C TYR A 83 5.28 18.26 2.37
N GLY A 84 6.03 18.00 3.44
CA GLY A 84 5.57 18.23 4.82
C GLY A 84 4.47 17.27 5.30
N VAL A 85 4.20 16.19 4.56
CA VAL A 85 3.22 15.16 4.90
C VAL A 85 3.91 13.89 5.41
N PRO A 86 3.24 13.05 6.22
CA PRO A 86 3.79 11.76 6.65
C PRO A 86 4.24 10.90 5.47
N VAL A 87 5.47 10.40 5.52
CA VAL A 87 6.02 9.46 4.52
C VAL A 87 6.14 8.07 5.14
N PHE A 88 5.58 7.07 4.46
CA PHE A 88 5.65 5.67 4.82
C PHE A 88 6.47 4.91 3.80
N VAL A 89 7.44 4.12 4.24
CA VAL A 89 8.25 3.31 3.32
C VAL A 89 7.57 1.96 3.10
N SER A 90 7.17 1.68 1.86
CA SER A 90 6.67 0.36 1.50
C SER A 90 7.84 -0.62 1.36
N ILE A 91 7.78 -1.76 2.03
CA ILE A 91 8.84 -2.79 2.01
C ILE A 91 8.29 -4.16 1.66
N THR A 92 9.11 -4.97 1.01
CA THR A 92 8.90 -6.41 0.93
C THR A 92 10.23 -7.14 1.12
N ALA A 93 10.20 -8.45 1.36
CA ALA A 93 11.42 -9.22 1.59
C ALA A 93 11.18 -10.74 1.44
N PRO A 94 12.25 -11.53 1.14
CA PRO A 94 12.18 -12.98 1.17
C PRO A 94 12.14 -13.50 2.61
N GLY A 95 10.92 -13.62 3.15
CA GLY A 95 10.68 -14.20 4.46
C GLY A 95 11.09 -13.33 5.66
N ILE A 96 10.95 -13.90 6.86
CA ILE A 96 11.08 -13.18 8.13
C ILE A 96 12.48 -12.58 8.35
N PRO A 97 13.61 -13.27 8.07
CA PRO A 97 14.93 -12.68 8.22
C PRO A 97 15.14 -11.46 7.30
N GLY A 98 14.58 -11.50 6.09
CA GLY A 98 14.62 -10.37 5.15
C GLY A 98 13.85 -9.17 5.69
N PHE A 99 12.63 -9.37 6.20
CA PHE A 99 11.83 -8.30 6.81
C PHE A 99 12.54 -7.67 8.00
N ARG A 100 13.19 -8.49 8.85
CA ARG A 100 14.02 -7.98 9.96
C ARG A 100 15.19 -7.14 9.44
N LYS A 101 15.89 -7.62 8.41
CA LYS A 101 17.07 -6.95 7.85
C LYS A 101 16.72 -5.55 7.34
N ILE A 102 15.67 -5.43 6.51
CA ILE A 102 15.26 -4.14 5.94
C ILE A 102 14.68 -3.20 7.01
N ALA A 103 13.89 -3.72 7.96
CA ALA A 103 13.33 -2.89 9.04
C ALA A 103 14.44 -2.31 9.93
N ARG A 104 15.46 -3.10 10.26
CA ARG A 104 16.63 -2.64 11.02
C ARG A 104 17.43 -1.58 10.26
N PHE A 105 17.59 -1.76 8.95
CA PHE A 105 18.22 -0.76 8.09
C PHE A 105 17.44 0.56 8.14
N LEU A 106 16.12 0.52 7.92
CA LEU A 106 15.27 1.72 7.95
C LEU A 106 15.25 2.39 9.33
N ALA A 107 15.20 1.62 10.41
CA ALA A 107 15.27 2.16 11.77
C ALA A 107 16.54 2.99 11.98
N ARG A 108 17.68 2.48 11.51
CA ARG A 108 18.99 3.12 11.67
C ARG A 108 19.17 4.32 10.76
N GLU A 109 18.84 4.19 9.48
CA GLU A 109 19.20 5.17 8.46
C GLU A 109 18.10 6.20 8.17
N ALA A 110 16.84 5.88 8.51
CA ALA A 110 15.68 6.68 8.15
C ALA A 110 14.62 6.78 9.26
N GLY A 111 14.86 6.29 10.48
CA GLY A 111 13.87 6.25 11.55
C GLY A 111 13.24 7.62 11.84
N ASP A 112 14.06 8.67 11.92
CA ASP A 112 13.61 10.06 12.14
C ASP A 112 13.10 10.76 10.86
N LEU A 113 13.15 10.05 9.72
CA LEU A 113 12.77 10.56 8.41
C LEU A 113 11.39 10.10 7.95
N ILE A 114 10.87 9.02 8.53
CA ILE A 114 9.63 8.36 8.09
C ILE A 114 8.62 8.31 9.24
N ALA A 115 7.34 8.35 8.89
CA ALA A 115 6.26 8.12 9.86
C ALA A 115 6.08 6.63 10.18
N GLY A 116 6.61 5.75 9.33
CA GLY A 116 6.53 4.31 9.51
C GLY A 116 6.77 3.53 8.24
N VAL A 117 6.35 2.27 8.27
CA VAL A 117 6.57 1.29 7.21
C VAL A 117 5.25 0.64 6.82
N GLU A 118 5.04 0.48 5.51
CA GLU A 118 4.02 -0.40 4.95
C GLU A 118 4.67 -1.75 4.60
N VAL A 119 4.28 -2.80 5.32
CA VAL A 119 4.69 -4.18 5.06
C VAL A 119 3.83 -4.72 3.92
N TYR A 120 4.40 -4.71 2.72
CA TYR A 120 3.78 -5.27 1.53
C TYR A 120 3.92 -6.80 1.56
N ILE A 121 2.82 -7.47 1.92
CA ILE A 121 2.76 -8.91 1.99
C ILE A 121 2.38 -9.48 0.62
N ALA A 122 3.33 -10.19 0.03
CA ALA A 122 3.13 -11.08 -1.10
C ALA A 122 3.34 -12.53 -0.65
N GLN A 123 3.13 -13.48 -1.57
CA GLN A 123 3.39 -14.90 -1.32
C GLN A 123 4.82 -15.11 -0.78
N PRO A 124 5.02 -15.89 0.30
CA PRO A 124 6.35 -16.12 0.86
C PRO A 124 7.31 -16.74 -0.15
N ASP A 125 8.42 -16.05 -0.42
CA ASP A 125 9.53 -16.60 -1.22
C ASP A 125 10.50 -17.34 -0.27
N THR A 126 10.06 -18.48 0.26
CA THR A 126 10.84 -19.30 1.22
C THR A 126 11.63 -20.42 0.55
N GLY A 127 11.58 -20.51 -0.79
CA GLY A 127 12.13 -21.64 -1.55
C GLY A 127 11.43 -22.99 -1.31
N LYS A 128 10.47 -23.05 -0.37
CA LYS A 128 9.72 -24.25 0.03
C LYS A 128 8.26 -24.24 -0.43
N GLY A 129 7.84 -23.22 -1.18
CA GLY A 129 6.47 -23.10 -1.67
C GLY A 129 5.44 -22.88 -0.57
N GLU A 130 5.80 -22.25 0.55
CA GLU A 130 4.87 -22.01 1.65
C GLU A 130 3.74 -21.06 1.22
N GLU A 131 2.51 -21.43 1.57
CA GLU A 131 1.34 -20.59 1.38
C GLU A 131 1.33 -19.42 2.38
N LEU A 132 0.89 -18.26 1.91
CA LEU A 132 0.68 -17.11 2.77
C LEU A 132 -0.46 -17.41 3.75
N ASN A 133 -0.19 -17.26 5.04
CA ASN A 133 -1.14 -17.52 6.11
C ASN A 133 -0.99 -16.52 7.28
N ALA A 134 -1.93 -16.56 8.22
CA ALA A 134 -1.95 -15.67 9.38
C ALA A 134 -0.68 -15.74 10.23
N LYS A 135 -0.06 -16.94 10.36
CA LYS A 135 1.19 -17.12 11.11
C LYS A 135 2.34 -16.35 10.47
N PHE A 136 2.50 -16.47 9.15
CA PHE A 136 3.53 -15.74 8.42
C PHE A 136 3.33 -14.23 8.55
N VAL A 137 2.10 -13.74 8.35
CA VAL A 137 1.79 -12.30 8.48
C VAL A 137 2.13 -11.79 9.88
N ARG A 138 1.76 -12.55 10.93
CA ARG A 138 2.09 -12.21 12.32
C ARG A 138 3.60 -12.11 12.53
N GLU A 139 4.35 -13.13 12.10
CA GLU A 139 5.81 -13.18 12.30
C GLU A 139 6.53 -12.09 11.51
N ALA A 140 6.08 -11.77 10.29
CA ALA A 140 6.66 -10.71 9.47
C ALA A 140 6.39 -9.34 10.09
N THR A 141 5.14 -9.09 10.51
CA THR A 141 4.74 -7.84 11.17
C THR A 141 5.50 -7.65 12.48
N GLN A 142 5.60 -8.69 13.30
CA GLN A 142 6.32 -8.64 14.58
C GLN A 142 7.82 -8.41 14.37
N ALA A 143 8.43 -9.03 13.36
CA ALA A 143 9.83 -8.79 13.02
C ALA A 143 10.08 -7.32 12.64
N VAL A 144 9.19 -6.70 11.85
CA VAL A 144 9.29 -5.29 11.49
C VAL A 144 9.08 -4.39 12.71
N ARG A 145 8.02 -4.63 13.50
CA ARG A 145 7.72 -3.88 14.73
C ARG A 145 8.91 -3.87 15.70
N ASN A 146 9.52 -5.03 15.94
CA ASN A 146 10.59 -5.15 16.92
C ASN A 146 11.83 -4.32 16.54
N GLU A 147 12.11 -4.14 15.25
CA GLU A 147 13.26 -3.36 14.79
C GLU A 147 12.96 -1.86 14.72
N LEU A 148 11.73 -1.46 14.37
CA LEU A 148 11.34 -0.04 14.25
C LEU A 148 11.00 0.62 15.59
N GLY A 149 10.66 -0.15 16.63
CA GLY A 149 10.23 0.38 17.92
C GLY A 149 8.76 0.85 17.93
N PRO A 150 8.28 1.42 19.04
CA PRO A 150 6.85 1.71 19.26
C PRO A 150 6.32 2.97 18.56
N GLU A 151 7.21 3.90 18.19
CA GLU A 151 6.88 5.23 17.64
C GLU A 151 6.56 5.17 16.14
N ALA A 152 7.31 4.38 15.38
CA ALA A 152 7.10 4.22 13.95
C ALA A 152 5.83 3.38 13.68
N ALA A 153 5.00 3.82 12.74
CA ALA A 153 3.81 3.08 12.37
C ALA A 153 4.13 1.81 11.56
N VAL A 154 3.37 0.75 11.77
CA VAL A 154 3.44 -0.47 10.96
C VAL A 154 2.08 -0.70 10.30
N ILE A 155 2.00 -0.47 8.99
CA ILE A 155 0.82 -0.75 8.18
C ILE A 155 1.04 -2.07 7.44
N VAL A 156 0.07 -2.98 7.42
CA VAL A 156 0.20 -4.24 6.68
C VAL A 156 -0.72 -4.25 5.47
N LYS A 157 -0.14 -4.36 4.27
CA LYS A 157 -0.87 -4.38 3.01
C LYS A 157 -1.21 -5.81 2.59
N LEU A 158 -2.50 -6.12 2.60
CA LEU A 158 -3.03 -7.47 2.42
C LEU A 158 -3.39 -7.75 0.95
N PRO A 159 -3.19 -8.98 0.46
CA PRO A 159 -3.65 -9.36 -0.86
C PRO A 159 -5.19 -9.45 -0.93
N PRO A 160 -5.78 -9.22 -2.11
CA PRO A 160 -7.22 -9.30 -2.36
C PRO A 160 -7.68 -10.76 -2.43
N TRP A 161 -7.48 -11.54 -1.37
CA TRP A 161 -7.89 -12.95 -1.27
C TRP A 161 -9.06 -13.08 -0.30
N PRO A 162 -10.32 -12.98 -0.77
CA PRO A 162 -11.45 -12.74 0.11
C PRO A 162 -11.68 -13.86 1.13
N GLU A 163 -11.42 -15.11 0.75
CA GLU A 163 -11.61 -16.26 1.66
C GLU A 163 -10.61 -16.29 2.83
N HIS A 164 -9.52 -15.52 2.75
CA HIS A 164 -8.44 -15.56 3.74
C HIS A 164 -8.12 -14.20 4.35
N ILE A 165 -8.63 -13.09 3.80
CA ILE A 165 -8.19 -11.75 4.17
C ILE A 165 -8.42 -11.44 5.65
N ARG A 166 -9.51 -11.93 6.26
CA ARG A 166 -9.79 -11.81 7.70
C ARG A 166 -8.71 -12.48 8.55
N GLY A 167 -8.35 -13.72 8.21
CA GLY A 167 -7.30 -14.46 8.92
C GLY A 167 -5.94 -13.77 8.81
N LEU A 168 -5.60 -13.24 7.63
CA LEU A 168 -4.37 -12.47 7.42
C LEU A 168 -4.37 -11.17 8.24
N ALA A 169 -5.50 -10.45 8.28
CA ALA A 169 -5.68 -9.25 9.08
C ALA A 169 -5.52 -9.51 10.59
N LEU A 170 -6.10 -10.60 11.11
CA LEU A 170 -5.90 -11.02 12.49
C LEU A 170 -4.44 -11.38 12.77
N GLY A 171 -3.74 -11.99 11.79
CA GLY A 171 -2.30 -12.21 11.84
C GLY A 171 -1.52 -10.89 11.98
N ALA A 172 -1.83 -9.89 11.16
CA ALA A 172 -1.22 -8.56 11.21
C ALA A 172 -1.46 -7.88 12.58
N GLN A 173 -2.71 -7.90 13.07
CA GLN A 173 -3.07 -7.35 14.38
C GLN A 173 -2.29 -8.03 15.52
N ALA A 174 -2.24 -9.36 15.53
CA ALA A 174 -1.47 -10.13 16.51
C ALA A 174 0.05 -9.88 16.41
N GLY A 175 0.54 -9.44 15.25
CA GLY A 175 1.94 -9.08 15.02
C GLY A 175 2.29 -7.65 15.45
N GLY A 176 1.30 -6.84 15.85
CA GLY A 176 1.51 -5.46 16.30
C GLY A 176 1.46 -4.41 15.19
N ALA A 177 0.70 -4.67 14.12
CA ALA A 177 0.32 -3.64 13.13
C ALA A 177 -0.52 -2.54 13.79
N ASP A 178 -0.33 -1.29 13.34
CA ASP A 178 -1.17 -0.16 13.74
C ASP A 178 -2.32 0.10 12.75
N ALA A 179 -2.21 -0.40 11.52
CA ALA A 179 -3.22 -0.27 10.49
C ALA A 179 -3.11 -1.39 9.44
N LEU A 180 -4.17 -1.55 8.66
CA LEU A 180 -4.23 -2.44 7.50
C LEU A 180 -4.35 -1.61 6.22
N ALA A 181 -3.83 -2.12 5.10
CA ALA A 181 -4.15 -1.62 3.77
C ALA A 181 -4.76 -2.74 2.92
N ALA A 182 -5.93 -2.48 2.35
CA ALA A 182 -6.68 -3.44 1.55
C ALA A 182 -7.10 -2.78 0.22
N THR A 183 -6.54 -3.15 -0.94
CA THR A 183 -5.78 -4.37 -1.22
C THR A 183 -4.51 -4.17 -2.03
N ASN A 184 -3.72 -5.24 -2.09
CA ASN A 184 -2.73 -5.47 -3.13
C ASN A 184 -3.40 -5.80 -4.49
N LEU A 185 -2.59 -6.16 -5.50
CA LEU A 185 -3.01 -6.50 -6.86
C LEU A 185 -3.58 -7.92 -6.97
N LEU A 186 -4.47 -8.15 -7.94
CA LEU A 186 -4.90 -9.49 -8.36
C LEU A 186 -3.94 -10.04 -9.42
N LYS A 187 -3.78 -11.36 -9.54
CA LYS A 187 -3.05 -11.93 -10.68
C LYS A 187 -3.93 -11.87 -11.92
N GLY A 188 -3.40 -11.35 -13.02
CA GLY A 188 -4.07 -11.27 -14.31
C GLY A 188 -3.16 -11.74 -15.45
N LEU A 189 -3.77 -12.05 -16.58
CA LEU A 189 -3.11 -12.38 -17.83
C LEU A 189 -3.69 -11.50 -18.94
N HIS A 190 -2.82 -10.85 -19.69
CA HIS A 190 -3.18 -10.12 -20.90
C HIS A 190 -2.64 -10.87 -22.12
N LEU A 191 -3.50 -11.05 -23.12
CA LEU A 191 -3.12 -11.58 -24.43
C LEU A 191 -3.07 -10.38 -25.38
N PRO A 192 -1.89 -10.01 -25.90
CA PRO A 192 -1.80 -8.96 -26.91
C PRO A 192 -2.58 -9.35 -28.18
N ASP A 193 -3.04 -8.34 -28.93
CA ASP A 193 -3.78 -8.56 -30.18
C ASP A 193 -2.92 -9.24 -31.26
N ASP A 194 -1.60 -9.02 -31.22
CA ASP A 194 -0.65 -9.79 -32.00
C ASP A 194 -0.58 -11.23 -31.48
N ALA A 195 -1.18 -12.15 -32.21
CA ALA A 195 -1.22 -13.58 -31.88
C ALA A 195 0.17 -14.25 -31.78
N THR A 196 1.24 -13.58 -32.24
CA THR A 196 2.62 -14.06 -32.11
C THR A 196 3.32 -13.56 -30.85
N ALA A 197 2.74 -12.55 -30.18
CA ALA A 197 3.27 -12.02 -28.93
C ALA A 197 3.03 -12.97 -27.76
N ALA A 198 3.97 -13.01 -26.82
CA ALA A 198 3.84 -13.82 -25.63
C ALA A 198 2.75 -13.26 -24.69
N PRO A 199 1.97 -14.13 -24.01
CA PRO A 199 1.08 -13.70 -22.94
C PRO A 199 1.83 -12.92 -21.85
N VAL A 200 1.24 -11.81 -21.39
CA VAL A 200 1.80 -10.98 -20.33
C VAL A 200 1.08 -11.28 -19.02
N ALA A 201 1.80 -11.88 -18.06
CA ALA A 201 1.29 -12.12 -16.71
C ALA A 201 1.71 -11.01 -15.76
N GLY A 202 0.80 -10.56 -14.90
CA GLY A 202 1.10 -9.47 -13.96
C GLY A 202 0.04 -9.23 -12.89
N GLY A 203 0.22 -8.15 -12.14
CA GLY A 203 -0.73 -7.68 -11.14
C GLY A 203 -1.79 -6.76 -11.75
N LEU A 204 -3.03 -7.21 -11.81
CA LEU A 204 -4.21 -6.43 -12.20
C LEU A 204 -4.55 -5.40 -11.12
N SER A 205 -4.70 -4.16 -11.58
CA SER A 205 -5.04 -2.98 -10.77
C SER A 205 -5.99 -2.07 -11.54
N GLY A 206 -6.33 -0.92 -10.94
CA GLY A 206 -7.26 0.03 -11.54
C GLY A 206 -8.71 -0.37 -11.34
N GLU A 207 -9.59 0.12 -12.21
CA GLU A 207 -11.05 0.06 -12.02
C GLU A 207 -11.55 -1.39 -11.92
N ALA A 208 -10.98 -2.31 -12.70
CA ALA A 208 -11.34 -3.73 -12.64
C ALA A 208 -11.11 -4.37 -11.25
N LEU A 209 -10.20 -3.82 -10.42
CA LEU A 209 -9.95 -4.31 -9.06
C LEU A 209 -10.94 -3.72 -8.04
N ARG A 210 -11.56 -2.58 -8.32
CA ARG A 210 -12.32 -1.80 -7.32
C ARG A 210 -13.44 -2.58 -6.64
N PRO A 211 -14.31 -3.34 -7.33
CA PRO A 211 -15.37 -4.10 -6.66
C PRO A 211 -14.83 -5.14 -5.66
N VAL A 212 -13.71 -5.80 -5.99
CA VAL A 212 -13.05 -6.75 -5.09
C VAL A 212 -12.44 -6.04 -3.89
N ALA A 213 -11.75 -4.92 -4.12
CA ALA A 213 -11.13 -4.16 -3.06
C ALA A 213 -12.16 -3.52 -2.11
N LEU A 214 -13.29 -3.01 -2.61
CA LEU A 214 -14.40 -2.52 -1.78
C LEU A 214 -14.99 -3.63 -0.91
N ARG A 215 -15.22 -4.83 -1.48
CA ARG A 215 -15.66 -6.00 -0.70
C ARG A 215 -14.67 -6.34 0.42
N CYS A 216 -13.38 -6.41 0.10
CA CYS A 216 -12.34 -6.71 1.09
C CYS A 216 -12.32 -5.68 2.23
N VAL A 217 -12.38 -4.38 1.91
CA VAL A 217 -12.46 -3.32 2.91
C VAL A 217 -13.72 -3.48 3.77
N TRP A 218 -14.88 -3.69 3.14
CA TRP A 218 -16.14 -3.86 3.85
C TRP A 218 -16.10 -5.04 4.82
N GLU A 219 -15.59 -6.20 4.38
CA GLU A 219 -15.46 -7.40 5.21
C GLU A 219 -14.54 -7.19 6.41
N LEU A 220 -13.42 -6.46 6.23
CA LEU A 220 -12.49 -6.17 7.32
C LEU A 220 -13.06 -5.13 8.29
N ALA A 221 -13.70 -4.08 7.78
CA ALA A 221 -14.21 -2.98 8.59
C ALA A 221 -15.44 -3.35 9.43
N HIS A 222 -16.16 -4.41 9.03
CA HIS A 222 -17.36 -4.90 9.71
C HIS A 222 -17.11 -6.22 10.45
N ASP A 223 -15.86 -6.63 10.62
CA ASP A 223 -15.50 -7.76 11.49
C ASP A 223 -15.17 -7.24 12.90
N GLU A 224 -15.95 -7.64 13.89
CA GLU A 224 -15.80 -7.19 15.29
C GLU A 224 -14.45 -7.57 15.91
N ASN A 225 -13.73 -8.55 15.34
CA ASN A 225 -12.42 -8.98 15.85
C ASN A 225 -11.26 -8.13 15.30
N ILE A 226 -11.52 -7.30 14.29
CA ILE A 226 -10.52 -6.44 13.67
C ILE A 226 -10.74 -5.02 14.19
N THR A 227 -9.78 -4.53 14.98
CA THR A 227 -9.86 -3.21 15.62
C THR A 227 -8.97 -2.17 14.93
N LEU A 228 -8.17 -2.59 13.95
CA LEU A 228 -7.24 -1.72 13.24
C LEU A 228 -7.94 -0.84 12.20
N PRO A 229 -7.54 0.44 12.06
CA PRO A 229 -7.99 1.27 10.94
C PRO A 229 -7.53 0.69 9.60
N ILE A 230 -8.33 0.92 8.56
CA ILE A 230 -8.12 0.34 7.23
C ILE A 230 -7.90 1.44 6.19
N PHE A 231 -6.81 1.35 5.46
CA PHE A 231 -6.54 2.09 4.23
C PHE A 231 -7.13 1.34 3.03
N GLY A 232 -8.21 1.84 2.45
CA GLY A 232 -8.81 1.30 1.23
C GLY A 232 -7.95 1.62 0.00
N THR A 233 -7.66 0.63 -0.84
CA THR A 233 -6.76 0.77 -2.00
C THR A 233 -7.25 -0.08 -3.16
N GLY A 234 -7.45 0.53 -4.33
CA GLY A 234 -7.82 -0.18 -5.56
C GLY A 234 -8.80 0.61 -6.45
N GLY A 235 -8.36 1.01 -7.65
CA GLY A 235 -9.25 1.63 -8.64
C GLY A 235 -9.86 2.99 -8.25
N VAL A 236 -9.12 3.82 -7.52
CA VAL A 236 -9.60 5.15 -7.12
C VAL A 236 -9.26 6.17 -8.20
N PHE A 237 -10.29 6.76 -8.81
CA PHE A 237 -10.15 7.75 -9.90
C PHE A 237 -10.98 9.01 -9.69
N THR A 238 -11.98 8.98 -8.80
CA THR A 238 -12.91 10.10 -8.56
C THR A 238 -13.16 10.28 -7.06
N ALA A 239 -13.66 11.46 -6.67
CA ALA A 239 -14.07 11.72 -5.28
C ALA A 239 -15.20 10.78 -4.82
N SER A 240 -16.06 10.33 -5.73
CA SER A 240 -17.07 9.31 -5.43
C SER A 240 -16.43 7.98 -5.06
N HIS A 241 -15.34 7.57 -5.72
CA HIS A 241 -14.66 6.32 -5.37
C HIS A 241 -14.03 6.41 -3.97
N VAL A 242 -13.46 7.56 -3.61
CA VAL A 242 -12.98 7.82 -2.23
C VAL A 242 -14.15 7.68 -1.25
N THR A 243 -15.29 8.28 -1.56
CA THR A 243 -16.51 8.21 -0.74
C THR A 243 -17.01 6.77 -0.57
N ASP A 244 -17.00 5.96 -1.63
CA ASP A 244 -17.39 4.55 -1.56
C ASP A 244 -16.52 3.78 -0.56
N TYR A 245 -15.20 3.97 -0.59
CA TYR A 245 -14.30 3.35 0.38
C TYR A 245 -14.58 3.80 1.82
N LEU A 246 -14.79 5.09 2.04
CA LEU A 246 -15.15 5.61 3.37
C LEU A 246 -16.48 5.03 3.86
N ARG A 247 -17.48 4.88 2.97
CA ARG A 247 -18.77 4.24 3.28
C ARG A 247 -18.65 2.74 3.55
N CYS A 248 -17.68 2.06 2.94
CA CYS A 248 -17.33 0.68 3.27
C CYS A 248 -16.65 0.54 4.64
N GLY A 249 -16.29 1.63 5.31
CA GLY A 249 -15.63 1.64 6.61
C GLY A 249 -14.12 1.82 6.53
N ALA A 250 -13.55 2.16 5.36
CA ALA A 250 -12.17 2.59 5.30
C ALA A 250 -11.97 3.86 6.14
N SER A 251 -10.85 3.90 6.85
CA SER A 251 -10.41 5.07 7.59
C SER A 251 -9.67 6.08 6.71
N ALA A 252 -8.98 5.60 5.68
CA ALA A 252 -8.28 6.40 4.68
C ALA A 252 -8.26 5.65 3.35
N VAL A 253 -7.87 6.32 2.27
CA VAL A 253 -7.88 5.79 0.91
C VAL A 253 -6.55 6.05 0.24
N GLN A 254 -5.92 5.02 -0.33
CA GLN A 254 -4.70 5.18 -1.12
C GLN A 254 -5.02 5.16 -2.63
N VAL A 255 -4.43 6.10 -3.36
CA VAL A 255 -4.55 6.25 -4.82
C VAL A 255 -3.25 5.79 -5.48
N ALA A 256 -3.32 4.92 -6.49
CA ALA A 256 -2.14 4.44 -7.22
C ALA A 256 -2.35 4.49 -8.74
N SER A 257 -3.19 3.61 -9.31
CA SER A 257 -3.43 3.55 -10.75
C SER A 257 -3.94 4.88 -11.32
N GLY A 258 -4.76 5.60 -10.56
CA GLY A 258 -5.23 6.93 -10.95
C GLY A 258 -4.10 7.98 -10.99
N GLU A 259 -3.18 7.96 -10.02
CA GLU A 259 -2.00 8.81 -10.05
C GLU A 259 -1.08 8.47 -11.24
N TRP A 260 -0.93 7.17 -11.55
CA TRP A 260 -0.11 6.72 -12.66
C TRP A 260 -0.65 7.19 -14.02
N LEU A 261 -1.98 7.16 -14.19
CA LEU A 261 -2.65 7.65 -15.40
C LEU A 261 -2.72 9.18 -15.46
N GLU A 262 -2.85 9.84 -14.32
CA GLU A 262 -2.97 11.29 -14.22
C GLU A 262 -2.15 11.81 -13.01
N PRO A 263 -0.88 12.23 -13.22
CA PRO A 263 -0.05 12.79 -12.16
C PRO A 263 -0.71 13.99 -11.48
N GLY A 264 -0.81 13.95 -10.15
CA GLY A 264 -1.50 14.94 -9.32
C GLY A 264 -2.96 14.61 -9.02
N LEU A 265 -3.50 13.50 -9.56
CA LEU A 265 -4.87 13.08 -9.28
C LEU A 265 -5.12 12.90 -7.78
N ALA A 266 -4.21 12.25 -7.05
CA ALA A 266 -4.40 12.04 -5.60
C ALA A 266 -4.57 13.37 -4.85
N ALA A 267 -3.79 14.38 -5.23
CA ALA A 267 -3.87 15.72 -4.65
C ALA A 267 -5.16 16.45 -5.05
N ARG A 268 -5.63 16.28 -6.29
CA ARG A 268 -6.94 16.81 -6.74
C ARG A 268 -8.07 16.17 -5.95
N LEU A 269 -8.08 14.85 -5.81
CA LEU A 269 -9.09 14.11 -5.04
C LEU A 269 -9.10 14.52 -3.57
N SER A 270 -7.93 14.79 -2.99
CA SER A 270 -7.84 15.32 -1.62
C SER A 270 -8.57 16.67 -1.48
N ALA A 271 -8.40 17.58 -2.45
CA ALA A 271 -9.09 18.87 -2.46
C ALA A 271 -10.60 18.72 -2.71
N GLU A 272 -10.99 17.88 -3.68
CA GLU A 272 -12.40 17.58 -3.97
C GLU A 272 -13.10 16.97 -2.76
N CYS A 273 -12.46 16.06 -2.03
CA CYS A 273 -13.04 15.41 -0.86
C CYS A 273 -13.04 16.27 0.41
N GLY A 274 -12.48 17.48 0.40
CA GLY A 274 -12.39 18.35 1.58
C GLY A 274 -13.75 18.65 2.23
N HIS A 275 -14.84 18.62 1.46
CA HIS A 275 -16.21 18.82 1.94
C HIS A 275 -16.92 17.53 2.42
N LEU A 276 -16.33 16.36 2.18
CA LEU A 276 -16.91 15.05 2.48
C LEU A 276 -16.36 14.44 3.78
N MET A 277 -15.39 15.09 4.40
CA MET A 277 -14.90 14.67 5.71
C MET A 277 -16.00 14.88 6.76
N PRO A 278 -16.47 13.83 7.45
CA PRO A 278 -17.32 14.05 8.61
C PRO A 278 -16.53 14.90 9.62
N GLU A 279 -17.23 15.80 10.32
CA GLU A 279 -16.63 16.51 11.45
C GLU A 279 -15.90 15.51 12.36
N PRO A 280 -14.77 15.90 12.96
CA PRO A 280 -14.01 15.00 13.81
C PRO A 280 -14.96 14.35 14.81
N LEU A 281 -15.08 13.02 14.74
CA LEU A 281 -15.84 12.21 15.69
C LEU A 281 -15.40 12.65 17.08
N GLN A 282 -16.28 13.39 17.78
CA GLN A 282 -16.09 13.69 19.19
C GLN A 282 -15.85 12.34 19.86
N ALA A 283 -14.74 12.25 20.61
CA ALA A 283 -14.38 11.04 21.34
C ALA A 283 -15.63 10.53 22.03
N ARG A 284 -16.07 9.31 21.66
CA ARG A 284 -17.20 8.69 22.35
C ARG A 284 -16.79 8.59 23.83
N PRO A 285 -17.66 9.03 24.76
CA PRO A 285 -17.35 9.07 26.19
C PRO A 285 -17.03 7.68 26.74
#